data_AF-A0A652K133-F1
#
_entry.id   AF-A0A652K133-F1
#
_cell.length_a   1.000
_cell.length_b   1.000
_cell.length_c   1.000
_cell.angle_alpha   90.00
_cell.angle_beta   90.00
_cell.angle_gamma   90.00
#
_symmetry.space_group_name_H-M   'P 1'
#
loop_
_entity.id
_entity.type
_entity.pdbx_description
1 polymer ?
#
loop_
_entity_poly.entity_id
_entity_poly.type
_entity_poly.pdbx_seq_one_letter_code
_entity_poly.pdbx_strand_id
1 'polypeptide(L)'
;MWFFARLMTGEFRSLGETLDAALAACHAHGDHWEAGFTHLMRAKLLGERPEDADRALAAFEAAQDSWGTAEALCARGEAYERAGRLDEAAADFERAALAAANLGARSQVPVFKARLASVRVRTAADDEARAGARELFAEAAREAGELGNEAVSTARLLLVQHHGHDGDTALARDQLDLLESEFTASTPGLFAGVAGGLRGWLACLDGAYDEALRHLAHAVSQLETLAYLVSPYLVVSQFATAAWAKGGLGRPGPAEDGARLLGAYDAHSGTADGIGFRPFTTQTETSVRARAEHALRAALTPDTYARCHAEGAALRVKEAAALV
;
A
#
# COMPACT_ATOMS: atom_id res chain seq x y z
N MET A 1 -15.31 -19.55 5.36
CA MET A 1 -14.52 -20.19 4.27
C MET A 1 -15.31 -20.48 2.99
N TRP A 2 -16.61 -20.81 3.02
CA TRP A 2 -17.40 -21.09 1.80
C TRP A 2 -17.43 -19.94 0.79
N PHE A 3 -17.32 -18.70 1.29
CA PHE A 3 -17.45 -17.49 0.50
C PHE A 3 -16.28 -17.26 -0.49
N PHE A 4 -15.05 -17.67 -0.15
CA PHE A 4 -13.92 -17.64 -1.09
C PHE A 4 -14.13 -18.61 -2.25
N ALA A 5 -14.66 -19.81 -1.99
CA ALA A 5 -14.97 -20.76 -3.04
C ALA A 5 -16.03 -20.20 -4.01
N ARG A 6 -17.07 -19.52 -3.48
CA ARG A 6 -18.13 -18.91 -4.30
C ARG A 6 -17.69 -17.67 -5.06
N LEU A 7 -16.77 -16.89 -4.51
CA LEU A 7 -16.09 -15.82 -5.25
C LEU A 7 -15.29 -16.41 -6.42
N MET A 8 -14.53 -17.48 -6.17
CA MET A 8 -13.70 -18.15 -7.20
C MET A 8 -14.52 -18.87 -8.27
N THR A 9 -15.76 -19.29 -7.97
CA THR A 9 -16.69 -19.86 -8.95
C THR A 9 -17.55 -18.81 -9.67
N GLY A 10 -17.36 -17.51 -9.37
CA GLY A 10 -18.05 -16.41 -10.03
C GLY A 10 -19.50 -16.20 -9.59
N GLU A 11 -19.92 -16.77 -8.46
CA GLU A 11 -21.28 -16.59 -7.94
C GLU A 11 -21.51 -15.22 -7.29
N PHE A 12 -20.43 -14.55 -6.87
CA PHE A 12 -20.46 -13.16 -6.42
C PHE A 12 -19.69 -12.27 -7.39
N ARG A 13 -20.20 -11.06 -7.60
CA ARG A 13 -19.62 -10.10 -8.56
C ARG A 13 -18.41 -9.37 -7.98
N SER A 14 -18.26 -9.34 -6.66
CA SER A 14 -17.12 -8.73 -6.00
C SER A 14 -16.82 -9.36 -4.63
N LEU A 15 -15.61 -9.09 -4.13
CA LEU A 15 -15.23 -9.42 -2.77
C LEU A 15 -16.12 -8.71 -1.73
N GLY A 16 -16.56 -7.48 -2.02
CA GLY A 16 -17.49 -6.74 -1.17
C GLY A 16 -18.82 -7.46 -0.98
N GLU A 17 -19.47 -7.84 -2.09
CA GLU A 17 -20.73 -8.59 -2.07
C GLU A 17 -20.58 -9.93 -1.32
N THR A 18 -19.44 -10.59 -1.50
CA THR A 18 -19.09 -11.84 -0.83
C THR A 18 -19.00 -11.68 0.69
N LEU A 19 -18.32 -10.63 1.17
CA LEU A 19 -18.13 -10.37 2.60
C LEU A 19 -19.43 -9.87 3.26
N ASP A 20 -20.26 -9.10 2.54
CA ASP A 20 -21.58 -8.69 3.02
C ASP A 20 -22.52 -9.90 3.20
N ALA A 21 -22.52 -10.84 2.26
CA ALA A 21 -23.29 -12.08 2.37
C ALA A 21 -22.81 -12.97 3.54
N ALA A 22 -21.49 -13.04 3.75
CA ALA A 22 -20.91 -13.76 4.89
C ALA A 22 -21.34 -13.15 6.23
N LEU A 23 -21.33 -11.82 6.36
CA LEU A 23 -21.83 -11.14 7.56
C LEU A 23 -23.32 -11.39 7.79
N ALA A 24 -24.15 -11.32 6.75
CA ALA A 24 -25.58 -11.61 6.87
C ALA A 24 -25.83 -13.02 7.41
N ALA A 25 -25.05 -14.01 6.96
CA ALA A 25 -25.10 -15.36 7.48
C ALA A 25 -24.66 -15.44 8.96
N CYS A 26 -23.57 -14.78 9.34
CA CYS A 26 -23.11 -14.75 10.75
C CYS A 26 -24.20 -14.19 11.68
N HIS A 27 -24.89 -13.12 11.28
CA HIS A 27 -25.99 -12.53 12.05
C HIS A 27 -27.20 -13.47 12.17
N ALA A 28 -27.51 -14.23 11.13
CA ALA A 28 -28.62 -15.19 11.16
C ALA A 28 -28.35 -16.40 12.06
N HIS A 29 -27.08 -16.77 12.24
CA HIS A 29 -26.67 -17.96 13.01
C HIS A 29 -26.09 -17.64 14.40
N GLY A 30 -25.85 -16.36 14.72
CA GLY A 30 -25.36 -15.93 16.04
C GLY A 30 -23.87 -16.17 16.27
N ASP A 31 -23.08 -16.32 15.20
CA ASP A 31 -21.63 -16.52 15.32
C ASP A 31 -20.89 -15.19 15.44
N HIS A 32 -20.62 -14.78 16.68
CA HIS A 32 -19.99 -13.50 16.99
C HIS A 32 -18.51 -13.45 16.62
N TRP A 33 -17.79 -14.58 16.67
CA TRP A 33 -16.37 -14.61 16.30
C TRP A 33 -16.21 -14.58 14.78
N GLU A 34 -17.00 -15.36 14.04
CA GLU A 34 -17.00 -15.32 12.58
C GLU A 34 -17.43 -13.95 12.03
N ALA A 35 -18.38 -13.28 12.70
CA ALA A 35 -18.73 -11.90 12.39
C ALA A 35 -17.53 -10.95 12.59
N GLY A 36 -16.81 -11.08 13.71
CA GLY A 36 -15.58 -10.32 14.00
C GLY A 36 -14.50 -10.52 12.93
N PHE A 37 -14.23 -11.77 12.57
CA PHE A 37 -13.29 -12.10 11.49
C PHE A 37 -13.72 -11.53 10.14
N THR A 38 -15.02 -11.59 9.81
CA THR A 38 -15.53 -11.05 8.55
C THR A 38 -15.43 -9.51 8.51
N HIS A 39 -15.68 -8.84 9.64
CA HIS A 39 -15.42 -7.40 9.78
C HIS A 39 -13.93 -7.07 9.61
N LEU A 40 -13.02 -7.87 10.19
CA LEU A 40 -11.57 -7.69 9.99
C LEU A 40 -11.19 -7.81 8.51
N MET A 41 -11.72 -8.81 7.80
CA MET A 41 -11.48 -8.98 6.37
C MET A 41 -12.00 -7.78 5.57
N ARG A 42 -13.16 -7.23 5.91
CA ARG A 42 -13.67 -6.01 5.26
C ARG A 42 -12.77 -4.81 5.51
N ALA A 43 -12.35 -4.60 6.76
CA ALA A 43 -11.46 -3.50 7.12
C ALA A 43 -10.12 -3.56 6.38
N LYS A 44 -9.58 -4.76 6.17
CA LYS A 44 -8.31 -4.99 5.48
C LYS A 44 -8.41 -5.02 3.95
N LEU A 45 -9.57 -5.41 3.40
CA LEU A 45 -9.69 -5.72 1.96
C LEU A 45 -10.61 -4.79 1.18
N LEU A 46 -11.47 -3.99 1.82
CA LEU A 46 -12.42 -3.13 1.11
C LEU A 46 -12.14 -1.63 1.29
N GLY A 47 -10.96 -1.27 1.77
CA GLY A 47 -10.57 0.13 1.98
C GLY A 47 -11.28 0.79 3.18
N GLU A 48 -11.28 2.14 3.21
CA GLU A 48 -11.74 3.06 4.28
C GLU A 48 -13.03 2.69 5.03
N ARG A 49 -12.95 1.71 5.95
CA ARG A 49 -14.05 1.30 6.84
C ARG A 49 -13.56 1.16 8.28
N PRO A 50 -13.26 2.28 8.97
CA PRO A 50 -12.81 2.23 10.37
C PRO A 50 -13.86 1.56 11.28
N GLU A 51 -15.15 1.63 10.92
CA GLU A 51 -16.22 0.99 11.70
C GLU A 51 -16.14 -0.54 11.65
N ASP A 52 -15.66 -1.10 10.55
CA ASP A 52 -15.43 -2.55 10.45
C ASP A 52 -14.26 -2.98 11.34
N ALA A 53 -13.20 -2.16 11.44
CA ALA A 53 -12.09 -2.45 12.35
C ALA A 53 -12.53 -2.36 13.83
N ASP A 54 -13.37 -1.37 14.18
CA ASP A 54 -13.94 -1.25 15.53
C ASP A 54 -14.82 -2.44 15.90
N ARG A 55 -15.69 -2.90 14.97
CA ARG A 55 -16.55 -4.07 15.19
C ARG A 55 -15.75 -5.35 15.32
N ALA A 56 -14.70 -5.51 14.52
CA ALA A 56 -13.78 -6.64 14.64
C ALA A 56 -13.08 -6.64 16.01
N LEU A 57 -12.55 -5.48 16.43
CA LEU A 57 -11.86 -5.33 17.71
C LEU A 57 -12.78 -5.70 18.88
N ALA A 58 -14.00 -5.16 18.91
CA ALA A 58 -14.96 -5.46 19.97
C ALA A 58 -15.31 -6.96 20.04
N ALA A 59 -15.47 -7.62 18.88
CA ALA A 59 -15.74 -9.05 18.82
C ALA A 59 -14.56 -9.89 19.35
N PHE A 60 -13.33 -9.56 18.97
CA PHE A 60 -12.14 -10.28 19.41
C PHE A 60 -11.80 -10.03 20.88
N GLU A 61 -11.97 -8.81 21.39
CA GLU A 61 -11.81 -8.50 22.81
C GLU A 61 -12.84 -9.28 23.66
N ALA A 62 -14.11 -9.36 23.22
CA ALA A 62 -15.13 -10.15 23.88
C ALA A 62 -14.82 -11.66 23.85
N ALA A 63 -14.22 -12.15 22.77
CA ALA A 63 -13.77 -13.54 22.64
C ALA A 63 -12.42 -13.82 23.32
N GLN A 64 -11.76 -12.80 23.90
CA GLN A 64 -10.40 -12.87 24.43
C GLN A 64 -9.36 -13.41 23.42
N ASP A 65 -9.59 -13.14 22.13
CA ASP A 65 -8.71 -13.53 21.04
C ASP A 65 -7.62 -12.47 20.85
N SER A 66 -6.42 -12.77 21.35
CA SER A 66 -5.28 -11.85 21.26
C SER A 66 -4.77 -11.66 19.83
N TRP A 67 -4.89 -12.69 18.97
CA TRP A 67 -4.47 -12.58 17.57
C TRP A 67 -5.41 -11.64 16.82
N GLY A 68 -6.71 -11.89 16.93
CA GLY A 68 -7.73 -11.05 16.30
C GLY A 68 -7.71 -9.62 16.83
N THR A 69 -7.46 -9.44 18.13
CA THR A 69 -7.27 -8.12 18.75
C THR A 69 -6.11 -7.37 18.12
N ALA A 70 -4.93 -8.00 18.00
CA ALA A 70 -3.75 -7.37 17.40
C ALA A 70 -4.00 -6.96 15.94
N GLU A 71 -4.66 -7.82 15.17
CA GLU A 71 -4.96 -7.56 13.76
C GLU A 71 -6.02 -6.48 13.55
N ALA A 72 -7.05 -6.43 14.41
CA ALA A 72 -8.06 -5.40 14.37
C ALA A 72 -7.49 -4.03 14.78
N LEU A 73 -6.61 -3.99 15.79
CA LEU A 73 -5.85 -2.79 16.15
C LEU A 73 -4.98 -2.29 14.99
N CYS A 74 -4.24 -3.19 14.33
CA CYS A 74 -3.47 -2.81 13.15
C CYS A 74 -4.34 -2.26 12.03
N ALA A 75 -5.46 -2.93 11.70
CA ALA A 75 -6.37 -2.47 10.65
C ALA A 75 -6.98 -1.09 10.96
N ARG A 76 -7.31 -0.82 12.23
CA ARG A 76 -7.81 0.49 12.67
C ARG A 76 -6.71 1.56 12.65
N GLY A 77 -5.50 1.22 13.08
CA GLY A 77 -4.33 2.09 13.00
C GLY A 77 -4.02 2.51 11.56
N GLU A 78 -4.10 1.58 10.60
CA GLU A 78 -3.97 1.89 9.16
C GLU A 78 -5.07 2.83 8.66
N ALA A 79 -6.31 2.68 9.16
CA ALA A 79 -7.41 3.58 8.83
C ALA A 79 -7.18 4.98 9.41
N TYR A 80 -6.69 5.09 10.65
CA TYR A 80 -6.31 6.37 11.25
C TYR A 80 -5.15 7.03 10.52
N GLU A 81 -4.11 6.28 10.15
CA GLU A 81 -3.01 6.80 9.35
C GLU A 81 -3.52 7.41 8.04
N ARG A 82 -4.40 6.71 7.34
CA ARG A 82 -5.02 7.20 6.09
C ARG A 82 -5.83 8.47 6.31
N ALA A 83 -6.51 8.59 7.44
CA ALA A 83 -7.25 9.78 7.83
C ALA A 83 -6.36 10.93 8.38
N GLY A 84 -5.03 10.76 8.43
CA GLY A 84 -4.10 11.74 9.01
C GLY A 84 -4.13 11.81 10.54
N ARG A 85 -4.82 10.87 11.20
CA ARG A 85 -4.95 10.72 12.65
C ARG A 85 -3.75 9.94 13.21
N LEU A 86 -2.56 10.53 13.07
CA LEU A 86 -1.30 9.84 13.29
C LEU A 86 -1.08 9.42 14.75
N ASP A 87 -1.49 10.23 15.72
CA ASP A 87 -1.31 9.86 17.14
C ASP A 87 -2.21 8.68 17.52
N GLU A 88 -3.46 8.63 17.04
CA GLU A 88 -4.32 7.47 17.25
C GLU A 88 -3.80 6.22 16.52
N ALA A 89 -3.24 6.38 15.32
CA ALA A 89 -2.58 5.28 14.61
C ALA A 89 -1.40 4.71 15.41
N ALA A 90 -0.55 5.57 15.96
CA ALA A 90 0.58 5.15 16.79
C ALA A 90 0.12 4.40 18.04
N ALA A 91 -0.92 4.88 18.72
CA ALA A 91 -1.47 4.22 19.91
C ALA A 91 -2.00 2.81 19.58
N ASP A 92 -2.68 2.63 18.46
CA ASP A 92 -3.19 1.33 18.04
C ASP A 92 -2.07 0.37 17.58
N PHE A 93 -1.07 0.85 16.84
CA PHE A 93 0.07 0.02 16.44
C PHE A 93 0.91 -0.42 17.64
N GLU A 94 1.06 0.43 18.66
CA GLU A 94 1.70 0.07 19.92
C GLU A 94 0.92 -1.05 20.63
N ARG A 95 -0.40 -0.88 20.81
CA ARG A 95 -1.25 -1.93 21.38
C ARG A 95 -1.21 -3.23 20.58
N ALA A 96 -1.18 -3.16 19.24
CA ALA A 96 -1.08 -4.31 18.36
C ALA A 96 0.26 -5.06 18.57
N ALA A 97 1.38 -4.34 18.63
CA ALA A 97 2.69 -4.91 18.87
C ALA A 97 2.77 -5.61 20.25
N LEU A 98 2.21 -4.99 21.29
CA LEU A 98 2.10 -5.60 22.63
C LEU A 98 1.24 -6.87 22.61
N ALA A 99 0.08 -6.85 21.95
CA ALA A 99 -0.81 -8.01 21.85
C ALA A 99 -0.13 -9.18 21.10
N ALA A 100 0.55 -8.91 20.00
CA ALA A 100 1.30 -9.91 19.24
C ALA A 100 2.48 -10.49 20.04
N ALA A 101 3.20 -9.65 20.79
CA ALA A 101 4.31 -10.09 21.63
C ALA A 101 3.83 -11.04 22.74
N ASN A 102 2.72 -10.70 23.41
CA ASN A 102 2.13 -11.53 24.47
C ASN A 102 1.66 -12.91 23.96
N LEU A 103 1.19 -12.97 22.71
CA LEU A 103 0.80 -14.22 22.06
C LEU A 103 2.01 -15.07 21.61
N GLY A 104 3.21 -14.48 21.57
CA GLY A 104 4.37 -15.10 20.94
C GLY A 104 4.26 -15.17 19.41
N ALA A 105 3.44 -14.31 18.80
CA ALA A 105 3.26 -14.23 17.35
C ALA A 105 4.45 -13.51 16.70
N ARG A 106 5.60 -14.20 16.70
CA ARG A 106 6.91 -13.64 16.32
C ARG A 106 6.92 -13.01 14.93
N SER A 107 6.13 -13.52 13.98
CA SER A 107 6.03 -12.97 12.62
C SER A 107 5.26 -11.65 12.52
N GLN A 108 4.34 -11.34 13.45
CA GLN A 108 3.53 -10.12 13.41
C GLN A 108 4.18 -8.95 14.14
N VAL A 109 4.99 -9.23 15.16
CA VAL A 109 5.65 -8.20 15.97
C VAL A 109 6.47 -7.21 15.11
N PRO A 110 7.32 -7.64 14.17
CA PRO A 110 8.11 -6.72 13.35
C PRO A 110 7.23 -5.85 12.44
N VAL A 111 6.13 -6.39 11.93
CA VAL A 111 5.17 -5.64 11.09
C VAL A 111 4.57 -4.48 11.88
N PHE A 112 4.06 -4.76 13.09
CA PHE A 112 3.43 -3.74 13.93
C PHE A 112 4.46 -2.73 14.47
N LYS A 113 5.67 -3.16 14.83
CA LYS A 113 6.77 -2.27 15.18
C LYS A 113 7.14 -1.33 14.02
N ALA A 114 7.22 -1.83 12.78
CA ALA A 114 7.56 -1.00 11.62
C ALA A 114 6.49 0.05 11.33
N ARG A 115 5.20 -0.32 11.43
CA ARG A 115 4.09 0.64 11.29
C ARG A 115 4.11 1.71 12.39
N LEU A 116 4.33 1.31 13.64
CA LEU A 116 4.50 2.23 14.75
C LEU A 116 5.67 3.20 14.52
N ALA A 117 6.82 2.68 14.12
CA ALA A 117 8.02 3.46 13.84
C ALA A 117 7.79 4.45 12.69
N SER A 118 7.16 4.02 11.59
CA SER A 118 6.83 4.86 10.44
C SER A 118 5.97 6.07 10.85
N VAL A 119 5.00 5.88 11.74
CA VAL A 119 4.19 6.99 12.26
C VAL A 119 5.00 7.87 13.21
N ARG A 120 5.70 7.28 14.18
CA ARG A 120 6.48 8.01 15.21
C ARG A 120 7.57 8.89 14.62
N VAL A 121 8.24 8.47 13.55
CA VAL A 121 9.24 9.30 12.86
C VAL A 121 8.61 10.60 12.34
N ARG A 122 7.36 10.55 11.86
CA ARG A 122 6.64 11.72 11.31
C ARG A 122 6.05 12.62 12.39
N THR A 123 5.70 12.06 13.56
CA THR A 123 5.10 12.81 14.68
C THR A 123 6.09 13.15 15.79
N ALA A 124 7.37 12.78 15.65
CA ALA A 124 8.40 13.02 16.65
C ALA A 124 8.49 14.52 17.05
N ALA A 125 8.38 14.78 18.35
CA ALA A 125 8.42 16.12 18.92
C ALA A 125 9.81 16.76 18.87
N ASP A 126 10.87 15.94 18.90
CA ASP A 126 12.26 16.36 18.88
C ASP A 126 13.15 15.33 18.16
N ASP A 127 14.44 15.65 18.04
CA ASP A 127 15.41 14.82 17.34
C ASP A 127 15.71 13.51 18.08
N GLU A 128 15.59 13.47 19.40
CA GLU A 128 15.82 12.26 20.21
C GLU A 128 14.68 11.26 19.99
N ALA A 129 13.43 11.71 20.07
CA ALA A 129 12.25 10.91 19.74
C ALA A 129 12.30 10.41 18.29
N ARG A 130 12.77 11.24 17.35
CA ARG A 130 12.95 10.85 15.96
C ARG A 130 14.02 9.78 15.80
N ALA A 131 15.16 9.93 16.48
CA ALA A 131 16.24 8.94 16.47
C ALA A 131 15.76 7.59 17.02
N GLY A 132 15.08 7.59 18.18
CA GLY A 132 14.51 6.36 18.76
C GLY A 132 13.47 5.69 17.84
N ALA A 133 12.65 6.48 17.16
CA ALA A 133 11.71 5.94 16.17
C ALA A 133 12.42 5.33 14.95
N ARG A 134 13.52 5.92 14.48
CA ARG A 134 14.35 5.37 13.39
C ARG A 134 15.05 4.06 13.81
N GLU A 135 15.54 3.99 15.04
CA GLU A 135 16.14 2.77 15.59
C GLU A 135 15.12 1.63 15.65
N LEU A 136 13.92 1.89 16.19
CA LEU A 136 12.82 0.93 16.20
C LEU A 136 12.47 0.46 14.79
N PHE A 137 12.51 1.36 13.81
CA PHE A 137 12.23 1.04 12.41
C PHE A 137 13.25 0.07 11.83
N ALA A 138 14.55 0.38 12.02
CA ALA A 138 15.64 -0.45 11.54
C ALA A 138 15.66 -1.83 12.23
N GLU A 139 15.33 -1.88 13.54
CA GLU A 139 15.15 -3.12 14.28
C GLU A 139 14.04 -3.97 13.67
N ALA A 140 12.86 -3.38 13.44
CA ALA A 140 11.72 -4.07 12.85
C ALA A 140 12.04 -4.65 11.47
N ALA A 141 12.76 -3.92 10.62
CA ALA A 141 13.19 -4.41 9.31
C ALA A 141 14.17 -5.60 9.41
N ARG A 142 15.08 -5.57 10.40
CA ARG A 142 16.02 -6.67 10.66
C ARG A 142 15.31 -7.92 11.16
N GLU A 143 14.43 -7.77 12.15
CA GLU A 143 13.64 -8.87 12.72
C GLU A 143 12.74 -9.53 11.67
N ALA A 144 12.14 -8.74 10.77
CA ALA A 144 11.32 -9.25 9.67
C ALA A 144 12.14 -10.14 8.71
N GLY A 145 13.36 -9.73 8.36
CA GLY A 145 14.26 -10.48 7.48
C GLY A 145 14.75 -11.81 8.07
N GLU A 146 14.97 -11.87 9.39
CA GLU A 146 15.39 -13.10 10.08
C GLU A 146 14.31 -14.19 10.08
N LEU A 147 13.03 -13.79 10.04
CA LEU A 147 11.90 -14.71 10.12
C LEU A 147 11.50 -15.29 8.76
N GLY A 148 11.81 -14.64 7.65
CA GLY A 148 11.55 -15.13 6.29
C GLY A 148 10.09 -15.46 5.96
N ASN A 149 9.13 -14.90 6.71
CA ASN A 149 7.72 -15.32 6.70
C ASN A 149 6.81 -14.44 5.82
N GLU A 150 7.26 -13.25 5.41
CA GLU A 150 6.51 -12.41 4.47
C GLU A 150 7.11 -12.56 3.07
N ALA A 151 6.27 -12.80 2.06
CA ALA A 151 6.72 -12.83 0.66
C ALA A 151 7.27 -11.46 0.20
N VAL A 152 6.80 -10.38 0.83
CA VAL A 152 7.40 -9.04 0.79
C VAL A 152 7.35 -8.45 2.19
N SER A 153 8.52 -8.08 2.73
CA SER A 153 8.63 -7.51 4.06
C SER A 153 7.97 -6.12 4.14
N THR A 154 6.88 -6.00 4.90
CA THR A 154 6.19 -4.72 5.15
C THR A 154 7.16 -3.72 5.80
N ALA A 155 8.00 -4.20 6.71
CA ALA A 155 8.99 -3.38 7.40
C ALA A 155 10.00 -2.76 6.43
N ARG A 156 10.54 -3.55 5.48
CA ARG A 156 11.45 -3.04 4.45
C ARG A 156 10.76 -2.05 3.52
N LEU A 157 9.54 -2.33 3.05
CA LEU A 157 8.80 -1.41 2.18
C LEU A 157 8.59 -0.04 2.81
N LEU A 158 8.24 -0.02 4.10
CA LEU A 158 8.06 1.24 4.84
C LEU A 158 9.42 1.94 5.04
N LEU A 159 10.50 1.20 5.30
CA LEU A 159 11.83 1.77 5.51
C LEU A 159 12.41 2.38 4.22
N VAL A 160 12.20 1.74 3.06
CA VAL A 160 12.51 2.29 1.74
C VAL A 160 11.84 3.66 1.55
N GLN A 161 10.56 3.75 1.90
CA GLN A 161 9.81 5.00 1.79
C GLN A 161 10.33 6.06 2.74
N HIS A 162 10.69 5.69 3.97
CA HIS A 162 11.30 6.61 4.91
C HIS A 162 12.60 7.21 4.39
N HIS A 163 13.55 6.38 3.96
CA HIS A 163 14.82 6.84 3.40
C HIS A 163 14.61 7.68 2.13
N GLY A 164 13.66 7.33 1.26
CA GLY A 164 13.33 8.13 0.09
C GLY A 164 12.78 9.52 0.43
N HIS A 165 11.97 9.65 1.49
CA HIS A 165 11.49 10.97 1.95
C HIS A 165 12.59 11.81 2.61
N ASP A 166 13.55 11.17 3.28
CA ASP A 166 14.71 11.85 3.88
C ASP A 166 15.79 12.22 2.85
N GLY A 167 15.66 11.75 1.61
CA GLY A 167 16.62 12.00 0.52
C GLY A 167 17.78 11.01 0.47
N ASP A 168 17.82 10.03 1.37
CA ASP A 168 18.84 8.98 1.43
C ASP A 168 18.53 7.84 0.45
N THR A 169 18.43 8.15 -0.85
CA THR A 169 18.01 7.19 -1.88
C THR A 169 18.96 5.99 -2.02
N ALA A 170 20.23 6.12 -1.62
CA ALA A 170 21.17 5.00 -1.52
C ALA A 170 20.74 3.97 -0.45
N LEU A 171 20.44 4.43 0.77
CA LEU A 171 19.96 3.54 1.84
C LEU A 171 18.61 2.91 1.47
N ALA A 172 17.75 3.66 0.78
CA ALA A 172 16.49 3.13 0.28
C ALA A 172 16.71 1.97 -0.73
N ARG A 173 17.70 2.09 -1.63
CA ARG A 173 18.05 1.02 -2.58
C ARG A 173 18.65 -0.20 -1.88
N ASP A 174 19.50 0.00 -0.88
CA ASP A 174 20.06 -1.12 -0.10
C ASP A 174 18.94 -1.97 0.54
N GLN A 175 17.86 -1.33 1.02
CA GLN A 175 16.71 -2.06 1.55
C GLN A 175 15.92 -2.82 0.47
N LEU A 176 15.84 -2.30 -0.76
CA LEU A 176 15.23 -3.01 -1.89
C LEU A 176 16.10 -4.18 -2.34
N ASP A 177 17.42 -4.02 -2.37
CA ASP A 177 18.35 -5.10 -2.70
C ASP A 177 18.23 -6.25 -1.68
N LEU A 178 18.12 -5.92 -0.38
CA LEU A 178 17.88 -6.92 0.66
C LEU A 178 16.52 -7.61 0.49
N LEU A 179 15.46 -6.85 0.23
CA LEU A 179 14.13 -7.41 -0.03
C LEU A 179 14.13 -8.38 -1.23
N GLU A 180 14.75 -7.98 -2.34
CA GLU A 180 14.81 -8.79 -3.55
C GLU A 180 15.74 -10.02 -3.39
N SER A 181 16.76 -9.94 -2.52
CA SER A 181 17.62 -11.09 -2.21
C SER A 181 16.87 -12.24 -1.50
N GLU A 182 15.72 -11.93 -0.88
CA GLU A 182 14.84 -12.90 -0.22
C GLU A 182 13.88 -13.57 -1.24
N PHE A 183 13.81 -13.09 -2.49
CA PHE A 183 12.94 -13.66 -3.51
C PHE A 183 13.44 -15.02 -4.00
N THR A 184 12.50 -15.95 -4.19
CA THR A 184 12.74 -17.31 -4.66
C THR A 184 12.09 -17.53 -6.02
N ALA A 185 12.39 -18.65 -6.68
CA ALA A 185 11.71 -19.04 -7.92
C ALA A 185 10.19 -19.19 -7.77
N SER A 186 9.69 -19.37 -6.53
CA SER A 186 8.26 -19.44 -6.21
C SER A 186 7.62 -18.10 -5.88
N THR A 187 8.40 -17.01 -5.75
CA THR A 187 7.86 -15.69 -5.43
C THR A 187 6.98 -15.20 -6.58
N PRO A 188 5.68 -14.89 -6.34
CA PRO A 188 4.80 -14.35 -7.38
C PRO A 188 5.35 -13.05 -7.99
N GLY A 189 5.30 -12.94 -9.32
CA GLY A 189 5.81 -11.76 -10.06
C GLY A 189 5.23 -10.43 -9.58
N LEU A 190 4.02 -10.42 -9.00
CA LEU A 190 3.41 -9.21 -8.45
C LEU A 190 4.30 -8.52 -7.40
N PHE A 191 5.05 -9.29 -6.61
CA PHE A 191 5.95 -8.76 -5.58
C PHE A 191 7.20 -8.13 -6.18
N ALA A 192 7.75 -8.72 -7.24
CA ALA A 192 8.80 -8.09 -8.04
C ALA A 192 8.28 -6.80 -8.71
N GLY A 193 7.01 -6.77 -9.12
CA GLY A 193 6.35 -5.57 -9.62
C GLY A 193 6.30 -4.45 -8.57
N VAL A 194 5.93 -4.77 -7.32
CA VAL A 194 5.93 -3.81 -6.20
C VAL A 194 7.33 -3.24 -5.94
N ALA A 195 8.36 -4.09 -5.87
CA ALA A 195 9.74 -3.64 -5.69
C ALA A 195 10.22 -2.76 -6.87
N GLY A 196 9.90 -3.14 -8.10
CA GLY A 196 10.19 -2.35 -9.30
C GLY A 196 9.53 -0.98 -9.30
N GLY A 197 8.29 -0.87 -8.80
CA GLY A 197 7.61 0.41 -8.62
C GLY A 197 8.34 1.35 -7.67
N LEU A 198 8.84 0.83 -6.54
CA LEU A 198 9.66 1.58 -5.58
C LEU A 198 11.01 2.00 -6.19
N ARG A 199 11.67 1.14 -6.98
CA ARG A 199 12.88 1.53 -7.73
C ARG A 199 12.59 2.69 -8.70
N GLY A 200 11.46 2.62 -9.40
CA GLY A 200 11.01 3.70 -10.27
C GLY A 200 10.83 5.03 -9.53
N TRP A 201 10.22 4.98 -8.35
CA TRP A 201 10.05 6.15 -7.49
C TRP A 201 11.39 6.73 -6.98
N LEU A 202 12.32 5.88 -6.53
CA LEU A 202 13.66 6.33 -6.12
C LEU A 202 14.45 6.94 -7.29
N ALA A 203 14.33 6.39 -8.49
CA ALA A 203 14.94 6.97 -9.69
C ALA A 203 14.32 8.35 -10.04
N CYS A 204 13.01 8.56 -9.83
CA CYS A 204 12.41 9.89 -9.94
C CYS A 204 12.96 10.89 -8.91
N LEU A 205 13.19 10.46 -7.66
CA LEU A 205 13.80 11.30 -6.62
C LEU A 205 15.20 11.77 -7.02
N ASP A 206 15.97 10.93 -7.69
CA ASP A 206 17.32 11.26 -8.19
C ASP A 206 17.31 12.00 -9.54
N GLY A 207 16.13 12.24 -10.13
CA GLY A 207 16.00 12.85 -11.47
C GLY A 207 16.39 11.93 -12.63
N ALA A 208 16.59 10.64 -12.38
CA ALA A 208 16.92 9.61 -13.37
C ALA A 208 15.66 9.09 -14.09
N TYR A 209 14.93 9.98 -14.78
CA TYR A 209 13.59 9.69 -15.30
C TYR A 209 13.53 8.56 -16.35
N ASP A 210 14.54 8.44 -17.23
CA ASP A 210 14.60 7.33 -18.18
C ASP A 210 14.79 5.98 -17.49
N GLU A 211 15.53 5.94 -16.38
CA GLU A 211 15.67 4.74 -15.55
C GLU A 211 14.38 4.43 -14.81
N ALA A 212 13.73 5.45 -14.26
CA ALA A 212 12.43 5.31 -13.62
C ALA A 212 11.40 4.64 -14.55
N LEU A 213 11.30 5.10 -15.80
CA LEU A 213 10.38 4.51 -16.78
C LEU A 213 10.69 3.06 -17.12
N ARG A 214 11.98 2.67 -17.19
CA ARG A 214 12.35 1.25 -17.39
C ARG A 214 11.88 0.38 -16.23
N HIS A 215 12.10 0.83 -15.00
CA HIS A 215 11.63 0.12 -13.81
C HIS A 215 10.10 0.02 -13.76
N LEU A 216 9.39 1.11 -14.08
CA LEU A 216 7.93 1.15 -14.04
C LEU A 216 7.29 0.31 -15.14
N ALA A 217 7.81 0.34 -16.37
CA ALA A 217 7.34 -0.52 -17.46
C ALA A 217 7.54 -2.01 -17.13
N HIS A 218 8.70 -2.36 -16.57
CA HIS A 218 8.93 -3.72 -16.08
C HIS A 218 7.97 -4.08 -14.95
N ALA A 219 7.79 -3.19 -13.97
CA ALA A 219 6.89 -3.40 -12.84
C ALA A 219 5.45 -3.65 -13.28
N VAL A 220 4.93 -2.84 -14.20
CA VAL A 220 3.59 -3.04 -14.79
C VAL A 220 3.51 -4.41 -15.44
N SER A 221 4.46 -4.80 -16.29
CA SER A 221 4.46 -6.12 -16.95
C SER A 221 4.41 -7.30 -15.96
N GLN A 222 5.07 -7.18 -14.81
CA GLN A 222 5.06 -8.21 -13.76
C GLN A 222 3.72 -8.28 -13.01
N LEU A 223 3.02 -7.15 -12.91
CA LEU A 223 1.70 -7.05 -12.29
C LEU A 223 0.58 -7.58 -13.22
N GLU A 224 0.74 -7.46 -14.55
CA GLU A 224 -0.32 -7.70 -15.54
C GLU A 224 -1.00 -9.09 -15.46
N THR A 225 -0.30 -10.14 -15.01
CA THR A 225 -0.82 -11.52 -15.13
C THR A 225 -1.89 -11.87 -14.08
N LEU A 226 -1.85 -11.24 -12.89
CA LEU A 226 -2.78 -11.53 -11.78
C LEU A 226 -3.37 -10.27 -11.13
N ALA A 227 -2.74 -9.11 -11.24
CA ALA A 227 -3.19 -7.91 -10.53
C ALA A 227 -4.55 -7.40 -11.03
N TYR A 228 -4.85 -7.45 -12.34
CA TYR A 228 -6.14 -6.97 -12.86
C TYR A 228 -7.37 -7.71 -12.32
N LEU A 229 -7.19 -8.95 -11.84
CA LEU A 229 -8.28 -9.76 -11.28
C LEU A 229 -8.33 -9.67 -9.75
N VAL A 230 -7.19 -9.44 -9.10
CA VAL A 230 -7.04 -9.60 -7.65
C VAL A 230 -6.84 -8.27 -6.92
N SER A 231 -6.03 -7.39 -7.47
CA SER A 231 -5.79 -6.04 -6.93
C SER A 231 -5.36 -5.09 -8.05
N PRO A 232 -6.33 -4.54 -8.82
CA PRO A 232 -6.04 -3.59 -9.89
C PRO A 232 -5.28 -2.37 -9.40
N TYR A 233 -5.44 -2.03 -8.12
CA TYR A 233 -4.74 -0.93 -7.46
C TYR A 233 -3.22 -1.04 -7.54
N LEU A 234 -2.65 -2.25 -7.54
CA LEU A 234 -1.20 -2.41 -7.68
C LEU A 234 -0.67 -1.80 -8.98
N VAL A 235 -1.42 -1.92 -10.08
CA VAL A 235 -1.09 -1.30 -11.36
C VAL A 235 -1.35 0.20 -11.31
N VAL A 236 -2.51 0.61 -10.79
CA VAL A 236 -2.88 2.04 -10.66
C VAL A 236 -1.85 2.81 -9.86
N SER A 237 -1.33 2.23 -8.77
CA SER A 237 -0.32 2.85 -7.90
C SER A 237 1.01 3.19 -8.62
N GLN A 238 1.25 2.63 -9.81
CA GLN A 238 2.43 2.96 -10.63
C GLN A 238 2.22 4.21 -11.49
N PHE A 239 0.98 4.59 -11.79
CA PHE A 239 0.65 5.62 -12.77
C PHE A 239 1.14 7.01 -12.35
N ALA A 240 1.00 7.39 -11.08
CA ALA A 240 1.45 8.70 -10.61
C ALA A 240 2.99 8.83 -10.69
N THR A 241 3.74 7.76 -10.37
CA THR A 241 5.20 7.75 -10.51
C THR A 241 5.64 7.80 -11.98
N ALA A 242 4.96 7.07 -12.86
CA ALA A 242 5.21 7.12 -14.30
C ALA A 242 4.87 8.49 -14.90
N ALA A 243 3.78 9.11 -14.45
CA ALA A 243 3.41 10.46 -14.80
C ALA A 243 4.48 11.47 -14.37
N TRP A 244 5.02 11.34 -13.16
CA TRP A 244 6.13 12.15 -12.69
C TRP A 244 7.37 11.97 -13.57
N ALA A 245 7.78 10.73 -13.85
CA ALA A 245 8.93 10.46 -14.71
C ALA A 245 8.76 11.08 -16.11
N LYS A 246 7.59 10.90 -16.75
CA LYS A 246 7.31 11.45 -18.08
C LYS A 246 7.29 12.98 -18.11
N GLY A 247 6.72 13.63 -17.08
CA GLY A 247 6.78 15.08 -16.92
C GLY A 247 8.21 15.57 -16.70
N GLY A 248 9.00 14.83 -15.92
CA GLY A 248 10.41 15.13 -15.61
C GLY A 248 11.34 15.14 -16.83
N LEU A 249 10.99 14.40 -17.89
CA LEU A 249 11.72 14.44 -19.18
C LEU A 249 11.64 15.82 -19.87
N GLY A 250 10.71 16.69 -19.49
CA GLY A 250 10.63 18.07 -19.96
C GLY A 250 10.28 18.25 -21.44
N ARG A 251 9.64 17.24 -22.07
CA ARG A 251 9.24 17.28 -23.49
C ARG A 251 7.74 16.96 -23.68
N PRO A 252 7.03 17.63 -24.62
CA PRO A 252 5.57 17.56 -24.72
C PRO A 252 4.98 16.15 -24.90
N GLY A 253 5.49 15.34 -25.83
CA GLY A 253 4.91 14.01 -26.13
C GLY A 253 4.77 13.10 -24.91
N PRO A 254 5.88 12.74 -24.23
CA PRO A 254 5.81 12.01 -22.96
C PRO A 254 5.00 12.72 -21.89
N ALA A 255 5.10 14.04 -21.76
CA ALA A 255 4.33 14.78 -20.76
C ALA A 255 2.82 14.69 -21.01
N GLU A 256 2.35 14.66 -22.26
CA GLU A 256 0.93 14.42 -22.56
C GLU A 256 0.46 13.04 -22.09
N ASP A 257 1.25 11.99 -22.32
CA ASP A 257 0.96 10.65 -21.81
C ASP A 257 1.02 10.61 -20.27
N GLY A 258 1.95 11.35 -19.67
CA GLY A 258 2.03 11.51 -18.22
C GLY A 258 0.77 12.18 -17.64
N ALA A 259 0.22 13.19 -18.32
CA ALA A 259 -1.03 13.82 -17.92
C ALA A 259 -2.22 12.85 -18.02
N ARG A 260 -2.27 12.01 -19.06
CA ARG A 260 -3.27 10.92 -19.16
C ARG A 260 -3.12 9.89 -18.02
N LEU A 261 -1.89 9.50 -17.69
CA LEU A 261 -1.60 8.59 -16.57
C LEU A 261 -2.04 9.18 -15.23
N LEU A 262 -1.78 10.48 -14.99
CA LEU A 262 -2.21 11.14 -13.76
C LEU A 262 -3.75 11.26 -13.67
N GLY A 263 -4.42 11.51 -14.80
CA GLY A 263 -5.88 11.48 -14.89
C GLY A 263 -6.46 10.10 -14.57
N ALA A 264 -5.86 9.05 -15.12
CA ALA A 264 -6.24 7.67 -14.82
C ALA A 264 -6.00 7.33 -13.34
N TYR A 265 -4.87 7.76 -12.76
CA TYR A 265 -4.60 7.59 -11.34
C TYR A 265 -5.69 8.23 -10.47
N ASP A 266 -6.04 9.50 -10.73
CA ASP A 266 -7.05 10.22 -9.96
C ASP A 266 -8.45 9.57 -10.08
N ALA A 267 -8.79 9.00 -11.24
CA ALA A 267 -10.08 8.33 -11.47
C ALA A 267 -10.19 6.94 -10.81
N HIS A 268 -9.09 6.18 -10.74
CA HIS A 268 -9.08 4.79 -10.28
C HIS A 268 -8.56 4.59 -8.84
N SER A 269 -7.86 5.58 -8.26
CA SER A 269 -7.26 5.45 -6.93
C SER A 269 -8.28 5.38 -5.78
N GLY A 270 -9.46 5.98 -5.94
CA GLY A 270 -10.54 5.97 -4.94
C GLY A 270 -11.58 4.87 -5.13
N THR A 271 -11.57 4.16 -6.27
CA THR A 271 -12.59 3.17 -6.67
C THR A 271 -12.07 1.75 -6.71
N ALA A 272 -10.77 1.53 -6.49
CA ALA A 272 -10.16 0.21 -6.60
C ALA A 272 -10.56 -0.69 -5.43
N ASP A 273 -11.71 -1.36 -5.58
CA ASP A 273 -12.00 -2.62 -4.90
C ASP A 273 -10.85 -3.60 -5.19
N GLY A 274 -10.28 -4.21 -4.15
CA GLY A 274 -9.17 -5.16 -4.28
C GLY A 274 -8.46 -5.41 -2.97
N ILE A 275 -7.62 -6.44 -2.90
CA ILE A 275 -6.84 -6.75 -1.69
C ILE A 275 -6.14 -5.48 -1.20
N GLY A 276 -6.47 -5.03 0.02
CA GLY A 276 -6.06 -3.72 0.57
C GLY A 276 -4.57 -3.56 0.88
N PHE A 277 -3.73 -4.36 0.24
CA PHE A 277 -2.30 -4.14 0.19
C PHE A 277 -2.00 -2.90 -0.66
N ARG A 278 -1.46 -1.86 -0.01
CA ARG A 278 -0.99 -0.64 -0.67
C ARG A 278 0.54 -0.57 -0.59
N PRO A 279 1.24 -0.51 -1.74
CA PRO A 279 2.70 -0.50 -1.74
C PRO A 279 3.29 0.82 -1.20
N PHE A 280 2.53 1.91 -1.33
CA PHE A 280 2.89 3.23 -0.84
C PHE A 280 2.03 3.64 0.36
N THR A 281 2.63 4.39 1.29
CA THR A 281 1.88 5.10 2.33
C THR A 281 1.13 6.30 1.74
N THR A 282 0.09 6.78 2.42
CA THR A 282 -0.66 7.99 2.01
C THR A 282 0.25 9.20 1.81
N GLN A 283 1.30 9.34 2.65
CA GLN A 283 2.29 10.40 2.51
C GLN A 283 3.04 10.29 1.19
N THR A 284 3.51 9.08 0.84
CA THR A 284 4.22 8.83 -0.41
C THR A 284 3.32 9.05 -1.61
N GLU A 285 2.10 8.51 -1.61
CA GLU A 285 1.11 8.69 -2.69
C GLU A 285 0.80 10.17 -2.93
N THR A 286 0.52 10.93 -1.86
CA THR A 286 0.25 12.37 -1.94
C THR A 286 1.45 13.13 -2.50
N SER A 287 2.65 12.78 -2.05
CA SER A 287 3.88 13.42 -2.49
C SER A 287 4.21 13.16 -3.95
N VAL A 288 4.09 11.90 -4.40
CA VAL A 288 4.29 11.49 -5.80
C VAL A 288 3.28 12.19 -6.70
N ARG A 289 2.00 12.20 -6.33
CA ARG A 289 0.95 12.87 -7.09
C ARG A 289 1.25 14.37 -7.26
N ALA A 290 1.62 15.05 -6.18
CA ALA A 290 1.93 16.48 -6.22
C ALA A 290 3.15 16.79 -7.11
N ARG A 291 4.20 15.97 -7.03
CA ARG A 291 5.39 16.09 -7.88
C ARG A 291 5.10 15.80 -9.35
N ALA A 292 4.27 14.80 -9.63
CA ALA A 292 3.80 14.50 -10.98
C ALA A 292 3.06 15.69 -11.59
N GLU A 293 2.05 16.23 -10.88
CA GLU A 293 1.30 17.38 -11.35
C GLU A 293 2.20 18.59 -11.60
N HIS A 294 3.13 18.88 -10.69
CA HIS A 294 4.06 19.98 -10.85
C HIS A 294 4.93 19.82 -12.11
N ALA A 295 5.54 18.65 -12.31
CA ALA A 295 6.38 18.38 -13.47
C ALA A 295 5.60 18.47 -14.78
N LEU A 296 4.37 17.95 -14.82
CA LEU A 296 3.51 17.98 -16.00
C LEU A 296 3.05 19.39 -16.36
N ARG A 297 2.66 20.19 -15.36
CA ARG A 297 2.27 21.59 -15.56
C ARG A 297 3.43 22.49 -15.98
N ALA A 298 4.67 22.12 -15.63
CA ALA A 298 5.85 22.82 -16.13
C ALA A 298 6.13 22.48 -17.60
N ALA A 299 5.80 21.27 -18.06
CA ALA A 299 6.07 20.79 -19.42
C ALA A 299 4.95 21.09 -20.43
N LEU A 300 3.72 21.38 -19.97
CA LEU A 300 2.54 21.53 -20.82
C LEU A 300 1.84 22.87 -20.62
N THR A 301 1.13 23.33 -21.66
CA THR A 301 0.19 24.45 -21.49
C THR A 301 -1.00 24.05 -20.62
N PRO A 302 -1.67 25.00 -19.92
CA PRO A 302 -2.82 24.71 -19.09
C PRO A 302 -3.94 23.93 -19.82
N ASP A 303 -4.25 24.32 -21.05
CA ASP A 303 -5.30 23.67 -21.86
C ASP A 303 -4.91 22.24 -22.26
N THR A 304 -3.64 22.02 -22.60
CA THR A 304 -3.14 20.68 -22.98
C THR A 304 -3.15 19.75 -21.76
N TYR A 305 -2.68 20.23 -20.61
CA TYR A 305 -2.72 19.47 -19.36
C TYR A 305 -4.16 19.08 -19.01
N ALA A 306 -5.09 20.04 -19.00
CA ALA A 306 -6.48 19.79 -18.63
C ALA A 306 -7.15 18.78 -19.58
N ARG A 307 -6.92 18.90 -20.88
CA ARG A 307 -7.44 17.96 -21.88
C ARG A 307 -6.87 16.54 -21.68
N CYS A 308 -5.55 16.40 -21.59
CA CYS A 308 -4.92 15.09 -21.44
C CYS A 308 -5.28 14.41 -20.11
N HIS A 309 -5.38 15.18 -19.02
CA HIS A 309 -5.84 14.66 -17.73
C HIS A 309 -7.29 14.15 -17.81
N ALA A 310 -8.20 14.91 -18.43
CA ALA A 310 -9.58 14.48 -18.65
C ALA A 310 -9.69 13.25 -19.57
N GLU A 311 -8.89 13.18 -20.63
CA GLU A 311 -8.78 11.98 -21.49
C GLU A 311 -8.33 10.76 -20.67
N GLY A 312 -7.34 10.95 -19.80
CA GLY A 312 -6.81 9.92 -18.91
C GLY A 312 -7.84 9.35 -17.94
N ALA A 313 -8.67 10.22 -17.35
CA ALA A 313 -9.72 9.83 -16.40
C ALA A 313 -10.78 8.91 -17.04
N ALA A 314 -10.94 8.94 -18.36
CA ALA A 314 -11.87 8.08 -19.10
C ALA A 314 -11.26 6.71 -19.50
N LEU A 315 -9.94 6.52 -19.36
CA LEU A 315 -9.26 5.27 -19.72
C LEU A 315 -9.55 4.16 -18.71
N ARG A 316 -9.68 2.92 -19.19
CA ARG A 316 -9.63 1.74 -18.32
C ARG A 316 -8.20 1.52 -17.84
N VAL A 317 -8.04 0.88 -16.67
CA VAL A 317 -6.71 0.61 -16.08
C VAL A 317 -5.76 -0.05 -17.07
N LYS A 318 -6.22 -1.01 -17.88
CA LYS A 318 -5.40 -1.67 -18.90
C LYS A 318 -4.96 -0.74 -20.05
N GLU A 319 -5.82 0.18 -20.45
CA GLU A 319 -5.51 1.17 -21.50
C GLU A 319 -4.50 2.20 -20.98
N ALA A 320 -4.66 2.65 -19.74
CA ALA A 320 -3.70 3.53 -19.08
C ALA A 320 -2.34 2.85 -18.85
N ALA A 321 -2.33 1.58 -18.46
CA ALA A 321 -1.10 0.82 -18.25
C ALA A 321 -0.21 0.72 -19.50
N ALA A 322 -0.82 0.68 -20.70
CA ALA A 322 -0.09 0.69 -21.96
C ALA A 322 0.65 2.01 -22.26
N LEU A 323 0.35 3.08 -21.50
CA LEU A 323 1.03 4.37 -21.61
C LEU A 323 2.28 4.46 -20.74
N VAL A 324 2.49 3.53 -19.79
CA VAL A 324 3.67 3.52 -18.90
C VAL A 324 4.93 3.23 -19.71
#